data_AF-A0A2G9NRU7-F1
#
_entry.id   AF-A0A2G9NRU7-F1
#
_cell.length_a   1.000
_cell.length_b   1.000
_cell.length_c   1.000
_cell.angle_alpha   90.00
_cell.angle_beta   90.00
_cell.angle_gamma   90.00
#
_symmetry.space_group_name_H-M   'P 1'
#
loop_
_entity.id
_entity.type
_entity.pdbx_description
1 polymer ?
#
loop_
_entity_poly.entity_id
_entity_poly.type
_entity_poly.pdbx_seq_one_letter_code
_entity_poly.pdbx_strand_id
1 'polypeptide(L)'
;MKRAEFILIFILIVSVMALFFFQGNLTGQVIGSGSGFDVFGSGVGGSSILPPDSSNSVSELYCNEIDEVGRDYYTKGRVDVSGNIAEDFCNIEGNKLTEYYCVGKTPFIEVVECNCLDGACELKKVNHNSCYLQFEIQESESFGKTVFSLLDVKSVYGEFDSNRLFYEAEDAEFVLNTYGTYGNLLNRYALDSSRTIIAEIFPDSLESEPESEIIQLDSGKILSTIPYDGDIAQVSVENLDRNDFSVLDIDFSTLSCEVSCKNEGEFVKEGDSCCAGLSEIDLGGSDYVCSNCGDGICSQYEDKNICKIDCN
;
A
#
# COMPACT_ATOMS: atom_id res chain seq x y z
N MET A 1 -18.88 8.16 -46.15
CA MET A 1 -19.42 9.38 -45.53
C MET A 1 -19.78 9.26 -44.04
N LYS A 2 -19.69 8.10 -43.36
CA LYS A 2 -20.11 7.95 -41.95
C LYS A 2 -19.02 8.02 -40.87
N ARG A 3 -17.73 8.18 -41.23
CA ARG A 3 -16.61 8.23 -40.26
C ARG A 3 -16.24 9.65 -39.81
N ALA A 4 -16.53 10.66 -40.62
CA ALA A 4 -16.16 12.05 -40.31
C ALA A 4 -17.11 12.70 -39.27
N GLU A 5 -18.40 12.33 -39.26
CA GLU A 5 -19.37 12.87 -38.31
C GLU A 5 -19.17 12.35 -36.88
N PHE A 6 -18.65 11.14 -36.71
CA PHE A 6 -18.43 10.55 -35.38
C PHE A 6 -17.26 11.20 -34.63
N ILE A 7 -16.20 11.58 -35.36
CA ILE A 7 -15.03 12.25 -34.78
C ILE A 7 -15.41 13.66 -34.29
N LEU A 8 -16.29 14.35 -35.02
CA LEU A 8 -16.70 15.71 -34.67
C LEU A 8 -17.59 15.76 -33.42
N ILE A 9 -18.44 14.74 -33.19
CA ILE A 9 -19.25 14.62 -31.98
C ILE A 9 -18.36 14.29 -30.77
N PHE A 10 -17.35 13.42 -30.93
CA PHE A 10 -16.46 13.03 -29.84
C PHE A 10 -15.59 14.20 -29.36
N ILE A 11 -15.06 15.01 -30.28
CA ILE A 11 -14.29 16.23 -29.94
C ILE A 11 -15.17 17.26 -29.21
N LEU A 12 -16.46 17.36 -29.57
CA LEU A 12 -17.38 18.29 -28.91
C LEU A 12 -17.67 17.89 -27.46
N ILE A 13 -17.83 16.59 -27.18
CA ILE A 13 -18.11 16.07 -25.83
C ILE A 13 -16.90 16.28 -24.89
N VAL A 14 -15.70 15.98 -25.38
CA VAL A 14 -14.46 16.17 -24.59
C VAL A 14 -14.22 17.66 -24.29
N SER A 15 -14.54 18.55 -25.23
CA SER A 15 -14.37 20.00 -25.05
C SER A 15 -15.35 20.59 -24.02
N VAL A 16 -16.57 20.07 -23.94
CA VAL A 16 -17.57 20.53 -22.96
C VAL A 16 -17.22 20.07 -21.55
N MET A 17 -16.67 18.86 -21.38
CA MET A 17 -16.23 18.39 -20.05
C MET A 17 -15.01 19.15 -19.52
N ALA A 18 -14.07 19.54 -20.39
CA ALA A 18 -12.93 20.37 -19.99
C ALA A 18 -13.34 21.77 -19.48
N LEU A 19 -14.48 22.30 -19.92
CA LEU A 19 -14.99 23.60 -19.46
C LEU A 19 -15.62 23.57 -18.06
N PHE A 20 -16.12 22.42 -17.60
CA PHE A 20 -16.70 22.29 -16.26
C PHE A 20 -15.64 22.18 -15.16
N PHE A 21 -14.45 21.66 -15.47
CA PHE A 21 -13.37 21.56 -14.48
C PHE A 21 -12.70 22.90 -14.14
N PHE A 22 -12.81 23.92 -15.01
CA PHE A 22 -12.14 25.21 -14.79
C PHE A 22 -12.94 26.23 -13.97
N GLN A 23 -14.20 25.95 -13.59
CA GLN A 23 -15.03 26.90 -12.83
C GLN A 23 -15.15 26.59 -11.32
N GLY A 24 -14.51 25.53 -10.82
CA GLY A 24 -14.69 25.07 -9.44
C GLY A 24 -13.79 25.68 -8.37
N ASN A 25 -12.75 26.45 -8.72
CA ASN A 25 -11.67 26.77 -7.79
C ASN A 25 -11.42 28.27 -7.60
N LEU A 26 -12.43 29.01 -7.14
CA LEU A 26 -12.27 30.38 -6.64
C LEU A 26 -13.27 30.65 -5.52
N THR A 27 -12.92 30.31 -4.27
CA THR A 27 -13.20 31.14 -3.08
C THR A 27 -12.31 30.67 -1.94
N GLY A 28 -11.31 31.50 -1.60
CA GLY A 28 -10.54 31.34 -0.38
C GLY A 28 -11.24 31.99 0.81
N GLN A 29 -10.90 31.54 2.01
CA GLN A 29 -10.95 32.39 3.20
C GLN A 29 -9.87 31.97 4.19
N VAL A 30 -8.86 32.84 4.31
CA VAL A 30 -7.83 32.81 5.35
C VAL A 30 -8.38 33.57 6.55
N ILE A 31 -8.48 32.92 7.70
CA ILE A 31 -8.65 33.59 9.00
C ILE A 31 -7.55 33.05 9.92
N GLY A 32 -6.71 33.95 10.40
CA GLY A 32 -5.63 33.63 11.33
C GLY A 32 -5.94 33.98 12.79
N SER A 33 -4.90 33.77 13.60
CA SER A 33 -4.58 34.38 14.91
C SER A 33 -5.09 33.71 16.20
N GLY A 34 -4.16 33.59 17.16
CA GLY A 34 -4.41 33.41 18.60
C GLY A 34 -3.60 32.26 19.21
N SER A 35 -2.32 32.45 19.60
CA SER A 35 -1.83 32.98 20.89
C SER A 35 -1.79 31.98 22.06
N GLY A 36 -0.57 31.58 22.44
CA GLY A 36 -0.06 31.59 23.82
C GLY A 36 -0.52 30.50 24.81
N PHE A 37 0.41 29.63 25.24
CA PHE A 37 0.46 29.13 26.61
C PHE A 37 1.83 28.53 26.95
N ASP A 38 2.59 29.21 27.82
CA ASP A 38 3.67 28.62 28.62
C ASP A 38 3.11 28.33 30.02
N VAL A 39 3.45 27.19 30.66
CA VAL A 39 3.83 27.08 32.09
C VAL A 39 4.42 25.68 32.39
N PHE A 40 5.60 25.73 33.01
CA PHE A 40 6.43 24.77 33.77
C PHE A 40 5.83 23.52 34.42
N GLY A 41 6.66 22.45 34.44
CA GLY A 41 6.61 21.35 35.42
C GLY A 41 7.87 20.46 35.38
N SER A 42 8.61 20.39 36.48
CA SER A 42 9.98 19.90 36.62
C SER A 42 10.17 18.40 36.90
N GLY A 43 11.31 17.84 36.45
CA GLY A 43 12.06 16.71 37.06
C GLY A 43 11.87 15.34 36.37
N VAL A 44 12.87 14.47 36.16
CA VAL A 44 14.28 14.35 36.59
C VAL A 44 14.99 13.36 35.62
N GLY A 45 16.19 13.72 35.11
CA GLY A 45 17.30 12.78 34.87
C GLY A 45 17.45 12.07 33.52
N GLY A 46 18.28 12.61 32.62
CA GLY A 46 18.85 11.87 31.47
C GLY A 46 19.56 12.80 30.47
N SER A 47 20.86 12.61 30.27
CA SER A 47 21.83 13.38 29.45
C SER A 47 21.27 14.38 28.42
N SER A 48 21.49 15.67 28.70
CA SER A 48 21.28 16.77 27.76
C SER A 48 22.46 16.88 26.78
N ILE A 49 22.18 16.68 25.49
CA ILE A 49 22.99 17.24 24.40
C ILE A 49 22.71 18.75 24.40
N LEU A 50 23.73 19.56 24.69
CA LEU A 50 23.63 21.03 24.61
C LEU A 50 23.42 21.46 23.16
N PRO A 51 22.62 22.51 22.86
CA PRO A 51 22.56 23.08 21.53
C PRO A 51 23.88 23.83 21.24
N PRO A 52 24.46 23.69 20.03
CA PRO A 52 25.66 24.43 19.66
C PRO A 52 25.36 25.91 19.43
N ASP A 53 26.36 26.73 19.73
CA ASP A 53 26.43 28.18 19.52
C ASP A 53 25.98 28.59 18.10
N SER A 54 25.12 29.61 18.07
CA SER A 54 24.49 30.17 16.87
C SER A 54 25.45 31.06 16.06
N SER A 55 26.51 30.49 15.51
CA SER A 55 27.28 31.12 14.42
C SER A 55 28.03 30.16 13.52
N ASN A 56 27.78 28.85 13.61
CA ASN A 56 28.32 27.89 12.67
C ASN A 56 27.32 27.66 11.53
N SER A 57 27.84 27.70 10.30
CA SER A 57 27.16 27.19 9.11
C SER A 57 26.34 25.96 9.48
N VAL A 58 25.05 25.96 9.16
CA VAL A 58 24.21 24.76 9.23
C VAL A 58 24.96 23.71 8.41
N SER A 59 25.70 22.84 9.10
CA SER A 59 26.24 21.64 8.49
C SER A 59 24.99 20.86 8.14
N GLU A 60 24.61 20.91 6.85
CA GLU A 60 23.58 20.04 6.31
C GLU A 60 23.92 18.64 6.83
N LEU A 61 23.00 18.06 7.62
CA LEU A 61 23.12 16.69 8.09
C LEU A 61 23.11 15.82 6.84
N TYR A 62 24.30 15.44 6.38
CA TYR A 62 24.45 14.55 5.24
C TYR A 62 24.45 13.13 5.78
N CYS A 63 23.49 12.36 5.30
CA CYS A 63 23.51 10.93 5.42
C CYS A 63 24.33 10.31 4.29
N ASN A 64 25.23 9.40 4.63
CA ASN A 64 25.75 8.38 3.72
C ASN A 64 25.29 7.02 4.25
N GLU A 65 24.43 6.33 3.52
CA GLU A 65 24.17 4.92 3.81
C GLU A 65 25.39 4.08 3.39
N ILE A 66 25.74 3.12 4.23
CA ILE A 66 26.80 2.12 3.92
C ILE A 66 26.16 0.87 3.31
N ASP A 67 24.86 0.70 3.54
CA ASP A 67 23.94 -0.18 2.84
C ASP A 67 23.46 0.54 1.57
N GLU A 68 23.59 -0.06 0.39
CA GLU A 68 23.18 0.58 -0.87
C GLU A 68 21.64 0.54 -1.08
N VAL A 69 20.87 0.00 -0.12
CA VAL A 69 19.49 -0.45 -0.31
C VAL A 69 18.47 0.15 0.69
N GLY A 70 18.56 1.43 1.06
CA GLY A 70 17.44 2.13 1.73
C GLY A 70 16.90 1.46 3.01
N ARG A 71 15.56 1.36 3.16
CA ARG A 71 14.93 0.65 4.29
C ARG A 71 15.10 -0.87 4.12
N ASP A 72 15.79 -1.54 5.03
CA ASP A 72 15.97 -3.00 5.04
C ASP A 72 15.61 -3.58 6.41
N TYR A 73 14.35 -3.98 6.56
CA TYR A 73 13.87 -4.60 7.79
C TYR A 73 14.44 -6.01 8.02
N TYR A 74 15.06 -6.64 7.03
CA TYR A 74 15.43 -8.06 7.11
C TYR A 74 16.91 -8.27 7.41
N THR A 75 17.75 -7.27 7.16
CA THR A 75 19.15 -7.27 7.60
C THR A 75 19.42 -6.13 8.59
N LYS A 76 20.65 -6.09 9.13
CA LYS A 76 21.04 -4.96 9.98
C LYS A 76 21.58 -3.86 9.09
N GLY A 77 20.75 -2.87 8.81
CA GLY A 77 21.14 -1.65 8.15
C GLY A 77 21.94 -0.72 9.07
N ARG A 78 22.67 0.19 8.42
CA ARG A 78 23.52 1.17 9.11
C ARG A 78 23.61 2.46 8.31
N VAL A 79 23.40 3.55 9.04
CA VAL A 79 23.44 4.92 8.51
C VAL A 79 24.58 5.69 9.14
N ASP A 80 25.39 6.38 8.33
CA ASP A 80 26.34 7.39 8.81
C ASP A 80 25.76 8.79 8.65
N VAL A 81 25.40 9.41 9.76
CA VAL A 81 24.90 10.78 9.83
C VAL A 81 26.00 11.70 10.35
N SER A 82 26.71 12.33 9.40
CA SER A 82 27.77 13.31 9.71
C SER A 82 28.87 12.78 10.66
N GLY A 83 29.27 11.51 10.47
CA GLY A 83 30.29 10.83 11.26
C GLY A 83 29.77 10.10 12.50
N ASN A 84 28.45 10.16 12.75
CA ASN A 84 27.79 9.35 13.79
C ASN A 84 27.06 8.19 13.15
N ILE A 85 27.34 7.00 13.66
CA ILE A 85 26.78 5.76 13.16
C ILE A 85 25.48 5.49 13.93
N ALA A 86 24.37 5.35 13.19
CA ALA A 86 23.14 4.76 13.67
C ALA A 86 22.98 3.38 13.02
N GLU A 87 22.62 2.38 13.81
CA GLU A 87 22.42 0.99 13.36
C GLU A 87 21.01 0.57 13.74
N ASP A 88 20.40 -0.25 12.90
CA ASP A 88 19.08 -0.77 13.18
C ASP A 88 19.08 -1.58 14.47
N PHE A 89 18.05 -1.34 15.26
CA PHE A 89 17.94 -1.91 16.59
C PHE A 89 16.63 -2.66 16.74
N CYS A 90 16.73 -3.98 16.71
CA CYS A 90 15.61 -4.86 17.03
C CYS A 90 15.50 -5.05 18.56
N ASN A 91 14.51 -4.42 19.17
CA ASN A 91 14.17 -4.59 20.57
C ASN A 91 13.37 -5.88 20.78
N ILE A 92 14.05 -6.93 21.25
CA ILE A 92 13.47 -8.26 21.51
C ILE A 92 12.33 -8.21 22.53
N GLU A 93 12.46 -7.40 23.59
CA GLU A 93 11.41 -7.31 24.63
C GLU A 93 10.18 -6.53 24.13
N GLY A 94 10.38 -5.62 23.20
CA GLY A 94 9.33 -4.77 22.64
C GLY A 94 8.68 -5.32 21.36
N ASN A 95 9.28 -6.34 20.72
CA ASN A 95 8.93 -6.76 19.36
C ASN A 95 8.86 -5.56 18.39
N LYS A 96 9.89 -4.71 18.46
CA LYS A 96 9.97 -3.48 17.68
C LYS A 96 11.36 -3.33 17.07
N LEU A 97 11.41 -3.13 15.76
CA LEU A 97 12.59 -2.68 15.06
C LEU A 97 12.58 -1.17 15.01
N THR A 98 13.67 -0.54 15.46
CA THR A 98 13.97 0.86 15.12
C THR A 98 14.87 0.85 13.91
N GLU A 99 14.30 1.25 12.78
CA GLU A 99 14.98 1.36 11.50
C GLU A 99 15.55 2.76 11.33
N TYR A 100 16.82 2.85 10.97
CA TYR A 100 17.47 4.07 10.54
C TYR A 100 17.76 3.95 9.05
N TYR A 101 17.25 4.89 8.25
CA TYR A 101 17.45 4.89 6.80
C TYR A 101 17.52 6.31 6.27
N CYS A 102 17.85 6.47 5.00
CA CYS A 102 17.96 7.76 4.34
C CYS A 102 17.12 7.84 3.09
N VAL A 103 16.51 9.01 2.90
CA VAL A 103 15.86 9.38 1.63
C VAL A 103 16.67 10.50 1.02
N GLY A 104 17.41 10.18 -0.04
CA GLY A 104 18.46 11.03 -0.59
C GLY A 104 19.58 11.28 0.43
N LYS A 105 19.63 12.49 1.00
CA LYS A 105 20.66 12.89 1.98
C LYS A 105 20.09 13.12 3.39
N THR A 106 18.80 12.91 3.57
CA THR A 106 18.09 13.20 4.81
C THR A 106 17.90 11.91 5.60
N PRO A 107 18.33 11.83 6.87
CA PRO A 107 18.12 10.65 7.70
C PRO A 107 16.70 10.61 8.27
N PHE A 108 16.16 9.41 8.40
CA PHE A 108 14.85 9.08 8.97
C PHE A 108 15.00 7.99 10.03
N ILE A 109 14.02 7.94 10.93
CA ILE A 109 13.89 6.92 11.97
C ILE A 109 12.45 6.41 11.93
N GLU A 110 12.27 5.10 11.81
CA GLU A 110 10.98 4.45 11.85
C GLU A 110 10.98 3.37 12.94
N VAL A 111 9.81 3.12 13.53
CA VAL A 111 9.65 2.05 14.51
C VAL A 111 8.56 1.11 14.01
N VAL A 112 8.95 -0.10 13.62
CA VAL A 112 8.07 -1.14 13.06
C VAL A 112 7.85 -2.24 14.09
N GLU A 113 6.63 -2.76 14.19
CA GLU A 113 6.37 -3.95 15.02
C GLU A 113 6.78 -5.23 14.29
N CYS A 114 7.65 -6.04 14.90
CA CYS A 114 8.08 -7.30 14.34
C CYS A 114 8.60 -8.29 15.38
N ASN A 115 8.76 -9.54 14.98
CA ASN A 115 9.37 -10.57 15.79
C ASN A 115 10.89 -10.51 15.63
N CYS A 116 11.57 -9.97 16.64
CA CYS A 116 13.03 -9.85 16.63
C CYS A 116 13.68 -11.21 16.95
N LEU A 117 14.31 -11.84 15.97
CA LEU A 117 15.06 -13.09 16.11
C LEU A 117 16.51 -12.86 15.67
N ASP A 118 17.46 -13.12 16.58
CA ASP A 118 18.90 -12.97 16.34
C ASP A 118 19.34 -11.59 15.81
N GLY A 119 18.57 -10.55 16.10
CA GLY A 119 18.84 -9.19 15.66
C GLY A 119 18.43 -8.89 14.21
N ALA A 120 17.69 -9.80 13.58
CA ALA A 120 16.89 -9.54 12.39
C ALA A 120 15.41 -9.42 12.80
N CYS A 121 14.67 -8.62 12.06
CA CYS A 121 13.25 -8.41 12.28
C CYS A 121 12.50 -9.33 11.30
N GLU A 122 11.97 -10.43 11.83
CA GLU A 122 10.96 -11.19 11.10
C GLU A 122 9.66 -10.40 11.26
N LEU A 123 9.26 -9.65 10.23
CA LEU A 123 7.99 -8.92 10.24
C LEU A 123 6.92 -9.85 10.81
N LYS A 124 6.28 -9.39 11.91
CA LYS A 124 5.37 -10.20 12.70
C LYS A 124 4.42 -10.85 11.71
N LYS A 125 4.43 -12.19 11.61
CA LYS A 125 3.53 -12.93 10.71
C LYS A 125 2.17 -12.27 10.82
N VAL A 126 1.71 -11.74 9.70
CA VAL A 126 0.51 -10.93 9.64
C VAL A 126 -0.55 -11.68 10.42
N ASN A 127 -1.19 -11.00 11.38
CA ASN A 127 -2.24 -11.61 12.18
C ASN A 127 -3.14 -12.36 11.20
N HIS A 128 -3.40 -13.65 11.41
CA HIS A 128 -4.28 -14.49 10.57
C HIS A 128 -5.71 -13.91 10.43
N ASN A 129 -5.96 -12.79 11.12
CA ASN A 129 -7.16 -11.99 11.19
C ASN A 129 -6.94 -10.60 10.57
N SER A 130 -6.31 -10.52 9.40
CA SER A 130 -6.06 -9.26 8.71
C SER A 130 -6.86 -9.17 7.42
N CYS A 131 -7.33 -7.95 7.13
CA CYS A 131 -8.03 -7.64 5.90
C CYS A 131 -7.03 -7.18 4.84
N TYR A 132 -7.29 -7.55 3.60
CA TYR A 132 -6.50 -7.17 2.44
C TYR A 132 -7.42 -6.69 1.32
N LEU A 133 -6.89 -5.84 0.45
CA LEU A 133 -7.51 -5.54 -0.84
C LEU A 133 -6.80 -6.33 -1.92
N GLN A 134 -7.56 -7.13 -2.66
CA GLN A 134 -7.10 -7.79 -3.88
C GLN A 134 -7.61 -7.01 -5.09
N PHE A 135 -6.67 -6.49 -5.87
CA PHE A 135 -6.91 -5.77 -7.11
C PHE A 135 -6.66 -6.66 -8.31
N GLU A 136 -7.56 -6.52 -9.28
CA GLU A 136 -7.34 -6.92 -10.65
C GLU A 136 -7.11 -5.67 -11.49
N ILE A 137 -5.87 -5.44 -11.90
CA ILE A 137 -5.47 -4.23 -12.63
C ILE A 137 -5.20 -4.61 -14.07
N GLN A 138 -5.89 -3.98 -15.01
CA GLN A 138 -5.56 -4.06 -16.41
C GLN A 138 -4.38 -3.14 -16.73
N GLU A 139 -3.36 -3.72 -17.34
CA GLU A 139 -2.21 -3.02 -17.90
C GLU A 139 -2.37 -3.00 -19.42
N SER A 140 -2.33 -1.84 -20.05
CA SER A 140 -2.53 -1.72 -21.50
C SER A 140 -1.60 -0.71 -22.14
N GLU A 141 -1.20 -0.93 -23.39
CA GLU A 141 -0.49 0.07 -24.17
C GLU A 141 -1.44 0.93 -25.00
N SER A 142 -1.34 2.25 -24.82
CA SER A 142 -2.09 3.24 -25.57
C SER A 142 -1.17 4.35 -26.04
N PHE A 143 -1.02 4.51 -27.36
CA PHE A 143 -0.16 5.54 -27.98
C PHE A 143 1.28 5.52 -27.44
N GLY A 144 1.84 4.32 -27.26
CA GLY A 144 3.20 4.15 -26.74
C GLY A 144 3.33 4.36 -25.24
N LYS A 145 2.22 4.53 -24.49
CA LYS A 145 2.19 4.67 -23.03
C LYS A 145 1.50 3.50 -22.38
N THR A 146 2.04 3.04 -21.25
CA THR A 146 1.35 2.09 -20.39
C THR A 146 0.28 2.83 -19.60
N VAL A 147 -0.95 2.32 -19.64
CA VAL A 147 -2.10 2.87 -18.92
C VAL A 147 -2.67 1.75 -18.06
N PHE A 148 -3.02 2.10 -16.81
CA PHE A 148 -3.62 1.17 -15.88
C PHE A 148 -5.09 1.52 -15.64
N SER A 149 -5.92 0.50 -15.54
CA SER A 149 -7.33 0.64 -15.13
C SER A 149 -7.72 -0.49 -14.20
N LEU A 150 -8.63 -0.20 -13.28
CA LEU A 150 -9.18 -1.21 -12.40
C LEU A 150 -10.19 -2.09 -13.18
N LEU A 151 -10.02 -3.41 -13.11
CA LEU A 151 -11.02 -4.37 -13.57
C LEU A 151 -11.92 -4.83 -12.43
N ASP A 152 -11.31 -5.14 -11.28
CA ASP A 152 -12.02 -5.59 -10.08
C ASP A 152 -11.22 -5.22 -8.82
N VAL A 153 -11.94 -5.05 -7.71
CA VAL A 153 -11.37 -4.90 -6.37
C VAL A 153 -12.28 -5.57 -5.38
N LYS A 154 -11.69 -6.36 -4.48
CA LYS A 154 -12.42 -6.99 -3.38
C LYS A 154 -11.59 -6.98 -2.11
N SER A 155 -12.28 -6.89 -0.98
CA SER A 155 -11.71 -7.21 0.31
C SER A 155 -11.65 -8.72 0.49
N VAL A 156 -10.52 -9.20 1.00
CA VAL A 156 -10.31 -10.61 1.37
C VAL A 156 -9.73 -10.66 2.77
N TYR A 157 -10.10 -11.68 3.55
CA TYR A 157 -9.71 -11.78 4.95
C TYR A 157 -8.99 -13.10 5.19
N GLY A 158 -7.73 -13.08 5.62
CA GLY A 158 -6.98 -14.31 5.83
C GLY A 158 -5.47 -14.13 5.79
N GLU A 159 -4.76 -15.14 5.27
CA GLU A 159 -3.30 -15.13 5.10
C GLU A 159 -2.99 -15.05 3.62
N PHE A 160 -2.70 -13.83 3.15
CA PHE A 160 -2.34 -13.56 1.77
C PHE A 160 -0.92 -13.01 1.71
N ASP A 161 -0.16 -13.48 0.72
CA ASP A 161 1.09 -12.85 0.33
C ASP A 161 0.76 -11.47 -0.26
N SER A 162 1.05 -10.42 0.51
CA SER A 162 0.93 -9.06 0.00
C SER A 162 2.01 -8.78 -1.03
N ASN A 163 1.76 -7.86 -1.94
CA ASN A 163 2.80 -7.27 -2.76
C ASN A 163 3.98 -6.81 -1.90
N ARG A 164 5.18 -6.91 -2.45
CA ARG A 164 6.38 -6.38 -1.83
C ARG A 164 6.22 -4.87 -1.68
N LEU A 165 6.51 -4.35 -0.49
CA LEU A 165 6.62 -2.91 -0.29
C LEU A 165 7.72 -2.36 -1.21
N PHE A 166 7.44 -1.25 -1.88
CA PHE A 166 8.39 -0.63 -2.80
C PHE A 166 9.26 0.40 -2.08
N TYR A 167 10.56 0.34 -2.35
CA TYR A 167 11.56 1.30 -1.89
C TYR A 167 12.34 1.86 -3.08
N GLU A 168 12.79 3.12 -3.01
CA GLU A 168 13.43 3.81 -4.14
C GLU A 168 14.74 3.16 -4.62
N ALA A 169 15.35 2.29 -3.80
CA ALA A 169 16.53 1.52 -4.18
C ALA A 169 16.20 0.24 -5.00
N GLU A 170 14.93 -0.12 -5.13
CA GLU A 170 14.50 -1.31 -5.87
C GLU A 170 14.26 -1.03 -7.35
N ASP A 171 14.64 -1.99 -8.20
CA ASP A 171 14.27 -2.02 -9.61
C ASP A 171 12.81 -2.48 -9.76
N ALA A 172 11.85 -1.57 -9.61
CA ALA A 172 10.46 -1.80 -9.99
C ALA A 172 10.07 -0.87 -11.15
N GLU A 173 9.40 -1.38 -12.17
CA GLU A 173 8.90 -0.54 -13.27
C GLU A 173 7.67 0.26 -12.83
N PHE A 174 6.81 -0.37 -12.01
CA PHE A 174 5.54 0.18 -11.58
C PHE A 174 5.36 0.11 -10.07
N VAL A 175 4.66 1.11 -9.52
CA VAL A 175 4.41 1.22 -8.09
C VAL A 175 2.93 1.48 -7.83
N LEU A 176 2.30 0.63 -7.02
CA LEU A 176 0.98 0.87 -6.47
C LEU A 176 1.10 1.79 -5.25
N ASN A 177 0.66 3.03 -5.39
CA ASN A 177 0.60 4.01 -4.31
C ASN A 177 -0.79 4.01 -3.68
N THR A 178 -0.84 4.04 -2.35
CA THR A 178 -2.08 4.15 -1.56
C THR A 178 -2.10 5.45 -0.78
N TYR A 179 -3.26 6.10 -0.73
CA TYR A 179 -3.42 7.40 -0.08
C TYR A 179 -4.57 7.38 0.91
N GLY A 180 -4.38 8.09 2.02
CA GLY A 180 -5.39 8.26 3.06
C GLY A 180 -6.48 9.26 2.68
N THR A 181 -7.50 9.38 3.54
CA THR A 181 -8.60 10.36 3.35
C THR A 181 -8.13 11.81 3.22
N TYR A 182 -6.96 12.14 3.79
CA TYR A 182 -6.36 13.48 3.70
C TYR A 182 -5.38 13.64 2.53
N GLY A 183 -5.28 12.64 1.65
CA GLY A 183 -4.38 12.64 0.49
C GLY A 183 -2.91 12.42 0.83
N ASN A 184 -2.58 12.11 2.09
CA ASN A 184 -1.23 11.69 2.46
C ASN A 184 -0.95 10.29 1.89
N LEU A 185 0.26 10.08 1.37
CA LEU A 185 0.74 8.77 0.96
C LEU A 185 0.84 7.87 2.20
N LEU A 186 0.22 6.69 2.13
CA LEU A 186 0.26 5.67 3.18
C LEU A 186 1.38 4.67 2.89
N ASN A 187 1.23 3.92 1.80
CA ASN A 187 2.15 2.85 1.41
C ASN A 187 2.38 2.83 -0.10
N ARG A 188 3.53 2.26 -0.49
CA ARG A 188 3.95 2.02 -1.88
C ARG A 188 4.25 0.54 -2.04
N TYR A 189 3.76 -0.09 -3.10
CA TYR A 189 3.98 -1.51 -3.37
C TYR A 189 4.51 -1.72 -4.78
N ALA A 190 5.50 -2.59 -4.94
CA ALA A 190 6.05 -2.92 -6.25
C ALA A 190 5.03 -3.75 -7.03
N LEU A 191 4.86 -3.41 -8.31
CA LEU A 191 4.04 -4.16 -9.25
C LEU A 191 4.91 -4.68 -10.38
N ASP A 192 4.81 -5.98 -10.64
CA ASP A 192 5.42 -6.61 -11.80
C ASP A 192 4.54 -6.40 -13.04
N SER A 193 5.17 -6.06 -14.18
CA SER A 193 4.46 -6.03 -15.46
C SER A 193 3.92 -7.42 -15.79
N SER A 194 2.67 -7.45 -16.21
CA SER A 194 2.01 -8.65 -16.74
C SER A 194 2.11 -8.76 -18.26
N ARG A 195 2.72 -7.76 -18.91
CA ARG A 195 2.84 -7.69 -20.37
C ARG A 195 4.09 -8.35 -20.92
N THR A 196 5.09 -8.62 -20.08
CA THR A 196 6.34 -9.26 -20.50
C THR A 196 6.26 -10.76 -20.28
N ILE A 197 6.35 -11.52 -21.36
CA ILE A 197 6.41 -13.00 -21.33
C ILE A 197 7.80 -13.43 -21.79
N ILE A 198 8.46 -14.29 -21.02
CA ILE A 198 9.65 -15.00 -21.47
C ILE A 198 9.18 -16.33 -22.08
N ALA A 199 9.28 -16.44 -23.39
CA ALA A 199 8.98 -17.67 -24.11
C ALA A 199 10.26 -18.47 -24.31
N GLU A 200 10.27 -19.72 -23.84
CA GLU A 200 11.34 -20.67 -24.13
C GLU A 200 10.93 -21.55 -25.32
N ILE A 201 11.70 -21.46 -26.39
CA ILE A 201 11.53 -22.24 -27.61
C ILE A 201 12.44 -23.45 -27.50
N PHE A 202 11.84 -24.62 -27.29
CA PHE A 202 12.56 -25.88 -27.24
C PHE A 202 12.71 -26.44 -28.66
N PRO A 203 13.95 -26.57 -29.17
CA PRO A 203 14.18 -27.16 -30.49
C PRO A 203 13.82 -28.66 -30.50
N ASP A 204 13.41 -29.16 -31.68
CA ASP A 204 13.08 -30.59 -31.88
C ASP A 204 14.28 -31.53 -31.65
N SER A 205 15.50 -30.98 -31.68
CA SER A 205 16.74 -31.71 -31.42
C SER A 205 17.13 -31.60 -29.94
N LEU A 206 17.30 -32.74 -29.29
CA LEU A 206 17.86 -32.82 -27.93
C LEU A 206 19.32 -32.32 -27.82
N GLU A 207 20.01 -32.09 -28.94
CA GLU A 207 21.39 -31.58 -28.97
C GLU A 207 21.48 -30.05 -29.07
N SER A 208 20.33 -29.37 -29.19
CA SER A 208 20.28 -27.91 -29.30
C SER A 208 19.79 -27.30 -27.98
N GLU A 209 20.45 -26.23 -27.54
CA GLU A 209 20.01 -25.46 -26.36
C GLU A 209 18.68 -24.74 -26.65
N PRO A 210 17.79 -24.58 -25.65
CA PRO A 210 16.59 -23.78 -25.80
C PRO A 210 16.94 -22.32 -26.09
N GLU A 211 16.15 -21.67 -26.94
CA GLU A 211 16.24 -20.24 -27.21
C GLU A 211 15.18 -19.50 -26.39
N SER A 212 15.55 -18.39 -25.76
CA SER A 212 14.61 -17.53 -25.03
C SER A 212 14.27 -16.29 -25.85
N GLU A 213 12.99 -15.99 -25.98
CA GLU A 213 12.49 -14.75 -26.59
C GLU A 213 11.66 -13.98 -25.56
N ILE A 214 11.87 -12.66 -25.48
CA ILE A 214 11.02 -11.77 -24.69
C ILE A 214 9.90 -11.27 -25.60
N ILE A 215 8.67 -11.65 -25.29
CA ILE A 215 7.47 -11.22 -26.00
C ILE A 215 6.77 -10.16 -25.16
N GLN A 216 6.60 -8.97 -25.72
CA GLN A 216 5.79 -7.91 -25.12
C GLN A 216 4.36 -7.99 -25.66
N LEU A 217 3.38 -8.09 -24.76
CA LEU A 217 1.96 -8.07 -25.09
C LEU A 217 1.41 -6.64 -25.15
N ASP A 218 0.34 -6.44 -25.92
CA ASP A 218 -0.38 -5.15 -25.98
C ASP A 218 -1.14 -4.85 -24.67
N SER A 219 -1.53 -5.90 -23.94
CA SER A 219 -2.23 -5.80 -22.65
C SER A 219 -1.96 -7.00 -21.76
N GLY A 220 -2.04 -6.79 -20.46
CA GLY A 220 -1.93 -7.82 -19.44
C GLY A 220 -2.84 -7.53 -18.23
N LYS A 221 -2.84 -8.46 -17.28
CA LYS A 221 -3.57 -8.38 -16.02
C LYS A 221 -2.59 -8.58 -14.88
N ILE A 222 -2.51 -7.58 -14.00
CA ILE A 222 -1.73 -7.61 -12.77
C ILE A 222 -2.69 -7.97 -11.63
N LEU A 223 -2.34 -9.00 -10.87
CA LEU A 223 -2.98 -9.33 -9.60
C LEU A 223 -2.14 -8.73 -8.48
N SER A 224 -2.76 -7.91 -7.65
CA SER A 224 -2.10 -7.27 -6.52
C SER A 224 -2.93 -7.47 -5.26
N THR A 225 -2.27 -7.80 -4.15
CA THR A 225 -2.88 -7.92 -2.83
C THR A 225 -2.14 -7.02 -1.86
N ILE A 226 -2.84 -6.14 -1.14
CA ILE A 226 -2.21 -5.26 -0.12
C ILE A 226 -2.97 -5.32 1.19
N PRO A 227 -2.32 -5.06 2.34
CA PRO A 227 -3.00 -4.89 3.61
C PRO A 227 -4.01 -3.74 3.59
N TYR A 228 -5.11 -3.91 4.33
CA TYR A 228 -6.16 -2.89 4.48
C TYR A 228 -6.57 -2.72 5.93
N ASP A 229 -6.38 -1.51 6.44
CA ASP A 229 -6.67 -1.08 7.80
C ASP A 229 -7.88 -0.14 7.90
N GLY A 230 -8.53 0.16 6.76
CA GLY A 230 -9.70 1.04 6.69
C GLY A 230 -9.38 2.50 6.32
N ASP A 231 -8.11 2.90 6.26
CA ASP A 231 -7.73 4.30 6.05
C ASP A 231 -7.43 4.66 4.58
N ILE A 232 -7.47 3.69 3.66
CA ILE A 232 -7.23 3.91 2.23
C ILE A 232 -8.45 4.57 1.56
N ALA A 233 -8.24 5.74 0.96
CA ALA A 233 -9.27 6.49 0.23
C ALA A 233 -8.99 6.60 -1.28
N GLN A 234 -7.75 6.35 -1.71
CA GLN A 234 -7.36 6.39 -3.12
C GLN A 234 -6.19 5.44 -3.39
N VAL A 235 -6.17 4.87 -4.59
CA VAL A 235 -5.05 4.06 -5.10
C VAL A 235 -4.67 4.58 -6.48
N SER A 236 -3.37 4.60 -6.77
CA SER A 236 -2.86 4.90 -8.11
C SER A 236 -1.69 4.01 -8.48
N VAL A 237 -1.53 3.71 -9.75
CA VAL A 237 -0.30 3.08 -10.27
C VAL A 237 0.59 4.15 -10.88
N GLU A 238 1.82 4.24 -10.42
CA GLU A 238 2.88 5.12 -10.94
C GLU A 238 3.83 4.32 -11.84
N ASN A 239 4.20 4.91 -12.98
CA ASN A 239 5.27 4.43 -13.85
C ASN A 239 6.54 5.24 -13.55
N LEU A 240 7.55 4.59 -12.98
CA LEU A 240 8.76 5.28 -12.51
C LEU A 240 9.60 5.82 -13.67
N ASP A 241 9.67 5.11 -14.80
CA ASP A 241 10.47 5.52 -15.95
C ASP A 241 9.96 6.80 -16.61
N ARG A 242 8.64 7.03 -16.54
CA ARG A 242 7.96 8.11 -17.26
C ARG A 242 7.41 9.19 -16.34
N ASN A 243 7.42 8.94 -15.03
CA ASN A 243 6.85 9.81 -14.02
C ASN A 243 5.38 10.19 -14.35
N ASP A 244 4.60 9.20 -14.78
CA ASP A 244 3.16 9.32 -14.96
C ASP A 244 2.41 8.35 -14.03
N PHE A 245 1.12 8.63 -13.80
CA PHE A 245 0.31 7.83 -12.90
C PHE A 245 -1.12 7.67 -13.42
N SER A 246 -1.72 6.54 -13.08
CA SER A 246 -3.12 6.20 -13.35
C SER A 246 -3.85 6.03 -12.02
N VAL A 247 -4.87 6.84 -11.76
CA VAL A 247 -5.72 6.67 -10.58
C VAL A 247 -6.68 5.52 -10.84
N LEU A 248 -6.78 4.59 -9.89
CA LEU A 248 -7.72 3.47 -9.95
C LEU A 248 -9.06 3.94 -9.36
N ASP A 249 -10.13 3.84 -10.14
CA ASP A 249 -11.48 4.24 -9.73
C ASP A 249 -12.10 3.16 -8.85
N ILE A 250 -11.99 3.34 -7.53
CA ILE A 250 -12.44 2.38 -6.51
C ILE A 250 -13.57 3.01 -5.71
N ASP A 251 -14.70 2.29 -5.62
CA ASP A 251 -15.76 2.62 -4.68
C ASP A 251 -15.52 1.94 -3.34
N PHE A 252 -14.73 2.60 -2.47
CA PHE A 252 -14.43 2.09 -1.13
C PHE A 252 -15.66 1.88 -0.24
N SER A 253 -16.80 2.49 -0.56
CA SER A 253 -18.03 2.28 0.21
C SER A 253 -18.61 0.86 0.05
N THR A 254 -18.17 0.14 -0.99
CA THR A 254 -18.57 -1.24 -1.25
C THR A 254 -17.64 -2.28 -0.61
N LEU A 255 -16.48 -1.85 -0.10
CA LEU A 255 -15.48 -2.74 0.48
C LEU A 255 -15.77 -2.95 1.97
N SER A 256 -15.94 -4.21 2.37
CA SER A 256 -16.17 -4.59 3.78
C SER A 256 -15.14 -5.64 4.20
N CYS A 257 -14.44 -5.39 5.30
CA CYS A 257 -13.46 -6.31 5.85
C CYS A 257 -14.13 -7.41 6.66
N GLU A 258 -14.74 -8.35 5.93
CA GLU A 258 -15.52 -9.42 6.53
C GLU A 258 -15.08 -10.78 5.98
N VAL A 259 -15.15 -11.81 6.82
CA VAL A 259 -14.80 -13.17 6.43
C VAL A 259 -15.95 -13.74 5.63
N SER A 260 -15.75 -13.93 4.33
CA SER A 260 -16.78 -14.45 3.42
C SER A 260 -16.77 -15.96 3.26
N CYS A 261 -15.64 -16.60 3.56
CA CYS A 261 -15.38 -18.03 3.35
C CYS A 261 -15.53 -18.52 1.91
N LYS A 262 -15.48 -17.60 0.95
CA LYS A 262 -15.61 -17.89 -0.48
C LYS A 262 -14.28 -17.84 -1.20
N ASN A 263 -13.29 -17.15 -0.65
CA ASN A 263 -12.01 -16.97 -1.32
C ASN A 263 -10.98 -17.99 -0.83
N GLU A 264 -10.21 -18.55 -1.77
CA GLU A 264 -9.03 -19.35 -1.45
C GLU A 264 -8.02 -18.48 -0.69
N GLY A 265 -7.54 -18.95 0.47
CA GLY A 265 -6.66 -18.18 1.36
C GLY A 265 -7.34 -17.56 2.59
N GLU A 266 -8.68 -17.55 2.64
CA GLU A 266 -9.43 -17.19 3.86
C GLU A 266 -9.33 -18.35 4.86
N PHE A 267 -8.40 -18.24 5.82
CA PHE A 267 -8.16 -19.25 6.85
C PHE A 267 -8.48 -18.71 8.25
N VAL A 268 -9.32 -19.44 8.99
CA VAL A 268 -9.42 -19.31 10.44
C VAL A 268 -9.05 -20.67 11.06
N LYS A 269 -7.91 -20.75 11.76
CA LYS A 269 -7.59 -21.90 12.65
C LYS A 269 -8.55 -21.86 13.84
N GLU A 270 -9.17 -22.91 14.38
CA GLU A 270 -9.01 -24.37 14.28
C GLU A 270 -10.40 -24.99 14.58
N GLY A 271 -10.93 -25.88 13.72
CA GLY A 271 -12.20 -26.61 13.93
C GLY A 271 -13.24 -26.53 12.81
N ASP A 272 -12.88 -26.93 11.57
CA ASP A 272 -13.74 -27.25 10.41
C ASP A 272 -14.86 -26.28 9.97
N SER A 273 -14.96 -25.09 10.58
CA SER A 273 -15.88 -24.03 10.21
C SER A 273 -15.06 -22.80 9.81
N CYS A 274 -15.33 -22.26 8.62
CA CYS A 274 -14.69 -21.03 8.20
C CYS A 274 -15.12 -19.81 9.06
N CYS A 275 -16.21 -19.94 9.81
CA CYS A 275 -16.63 -18.98 10.84
C CYS A 275 -16.22 -19.43 12.26
N ALA A 276 -15.13 -20.17 12.45
CA ALA A 276 -14.73 -20.61 13.79
C ALA A 276 -14.53 -19.42 14.75
N GLY A 277 -15.37 -19.31 15.78
CA GLY A 277 -15.37 -18.18 16.72
C GLY A 277 -16.18 -16.96 16.28
N LEU A 278 -16.80 -17.02 15.10
CA LEU A 278 -17.70 -16.01 14.53
C LEU A 278 -19.10 -16.63 14.31
N SER A 279 -20.13 -15.80 14.20
CA SER A 279 -21.46 -16.26 13.83
C SER A 279 -21.59 -16.30 12.31
N GLU A 280 -21.89 -17.48 11.77
CA GLU A 280 -22.23 -17.63 10.36
C GLU A 280 -23.62 -17.03 10.08
N ILE A 281 -23.68 -16.09 9.14
CA ILE A 281 -24.90 -15.43 8.70
C ILE A 281 -25.17 -15.79 7.24
N ASP A 282 -26.26 -16.51 7.02
CA ASP A 282 -26.73 -16.89 5.69
C ASP A 282 -27.33 -15.67 4.97
N LEU A 283 -26.71 -15.28 3.85
CA LEU A 283 -27.20 -14.20 2.98
C LEU A 283 -28.18 -14.71 1.90
N GLY A 284 -28.43 -16.03 1.88
CA GLY A 284 -29.27 -16.73 0.94
C GLY A 284 -28.47 -17.43 -0.17
N GLY A 285 -28.79 -18.70 -0.44
CA GLY A 285 -28.13 -19.51 -1.48
C GLY A 285 -26.97 -20.32 -0.92
N SER A 286 -25.79 -20.21 -1.52
CA SER A 286 -24.52 -20.76 -1.00
C SER A 286 -23.65 -19.70 -0.33
N ASP A 287 -24.24 -18.53 -0.04
CA ASP A 287 -23.54 -17.33 0.38
C ASP A 287 -23.72 -17.12 1.88
N TYR A 288 -22.61 -17.06 2.60
CA TYR A 288 -22.58 -16.77 4.03
C TYR A 288 -21.48 -15.76 4.34
N VAL A 289 -21.61 -15.07 5.46
CA VAL A 289 -20.60 -14.16 6.02
C VAL A 289 -20.42 -14.51 7.49
N CYS A 290 -19.18 -14.49 7.98
CA CYS A 290 -18.92 -14.64 9.39
C CYS A 290 -18.85 -13.26 10.05
N SER A 291 -19.75 -13.02 11.00
CA SER A 291 -19.78 -11.78 11.77
C SER A 291 -19.32 -12.02 13.22
N ASN A 292 -18.71 -11.00 13.81
CA ASN A 292 -18.30 -10.99 15.20
C ASN A 292 -19.39 -10.38 16.10
N CYS A 293 -20.48 -11.11 16.35
CA CYS A 293 -21.48 -10.62 17.28
C CYS A 293 -20.85 -10.38 18.68
N GLY A 294 -20.95 -9.17 19.22
CA GLY A 294 -20.49 -8.77 20.55
C GLY A 294 -19.43 -7.67 20.57
N ASP A 295 -19.05 -7.10 19.43
CA ASP A 295 -18.10 -5.98 19.33
C ASP A 295 -18.75 -4.59 19.49
N GLY A 296 -20.09 -4.54 19.55
CA GLY A 296 -20.88 -3.33 19.70
C GLY A 296 -21.11 -2.54 18.41
N ILE A 297 -20.79 -3.10 17.23
CA ILE A 297 -20.99 -2.47 15.91
C ILE A 297 -21.95 -3.32 15.08
N CYS A 298 -23.18 -2.83 14.86
CA CYS A 298 -24.12 -3.50 13.96
C CYS A 298 -23.70 -3.34 12.49
N SER A 299 -23.16 -4.39 11.87
CA SER A 299 -22.84 -4.38 10.42
C SER A 299 -24.09 -4.61 9.56
N GLN A 300 -24.03 -4.26 8.27
CA GLN A 300 -25.15 -4.48 7.34
C GLN A 300 -25.44 -5.97 7.07
N TYR A 301 -24.49 -6.84 7.40
CA TYR A 301 -24.60 -8.28 7.26
C TYR A 301 -25.03 -8.95 8.57
N GLU A 302 -25.13 -8.20 9.66
CA GLU A 302 -25.58 -8.70 10.94
C GLU A 302 -27.10 -8.78 11.03
N ASP A 303 -27.62 -10.01 11.13
CA ASP A 303 -29.03 -10.20 11.45
C ASP A 303 -29.28 -9.75 12.89
N LYS A 304 -30.12 -8.71 13.08
CA LYS A 304 -30.53 -8.19 14.39
C LYS A 304 -31.08 -9.26 15.35
N ASN A 305 -31.58 -10.38 14.83
CA ASN A 305 -32.04 -11.52 15.62
C ASN A 305 -30.90 -12.44 16.08
N ILE A 306 -29.79 -12.47 15.34
CA ILE A 306 -28.59 -13.25 15.62
C ILE A 306 -27.62 -12.41 16.48
N CYS A 307 -27.19 -11.25 15.99
CA CYS A 307 -26.30 -10.31 16.71
C CYS A 307 -27.11 -9.28 17.51
N LYS A 308 -27.91 -9.76 18.48
CA LYS A 308 -28.74 -8.88 19.31
C LYS A 308 -27.96 -7.90 20.18
N ILE A 309 -26.69 -8.19 20.48
CA ILE A 309 -25.89 -7.34 21.34
C ILE A 309 -25.46 -6.07 20.59
N ASP A 310 -25.12 -6.21 19.32
CA ASP A 310 -24.57 -5.13 18.49
C ASP A 310 -25.69 -4.35 17.79
N CYS A 311 -26.76 -5.03 17.38
CA CYS A 311 -27.84 -4.46 16.58
C CYS A 311 -29.09 -4.02 17.35
N ASN A 312 -29.08 -3.99 18.69
CA ASN A 312 -30.29 -3.63 19.48
C ASN A 312 -30.58 -2.13 19.56
#